data_AF-A0A7C2LMY1-F1
#
_entry.id   AF-A0A7C2LMY1-F1
#
_cell.length_a   1.000
_cell.length_b   1.000
_cell.length_c   1.000
_cell.angle_alpha   90.00
_cell.angle_beta   90.00
_cell.angle_gamma   90.00
#
_symmetry.space_group_name_H-M   'P 1'
#
loop_
_entity.id
_entity.type
_entity.pdbx_description
1 polymer ?
#
loop_
_entity_poly.entity_id
_entity_poly.type
_entity_poly.pdbx_seq_one_letter_code
_entity_poly.pdbx_strand_id
1 'polypeptide(L)'
;MKHIIGRVNHSQTNGKVERFYGTVAQKLCLFNSIDELVQWHNEIKPHMSLNMDELETPAKAFLRKLPPERIIYYSQKWLLTEVNV
;
A
#
# COMPACT_ATOMS: atom_id res chain seq x y z
N MET A 1 18.21 -5.11 1.89
CA MET A 1 17.36 -3.89 1.82
C MET A 1 18.25 -2.72 1.46
N LYS A 2 17.99 -2.00 0.36
CA LYS A 2 18.77 -0.80 -0.02
C LYS A 2 18.05 0.43 0.52
N HIS A 3 18.63 1.09 1.52
CA HIS A 3 18.07 2.33 2.06
C HIS A 3 18.30 3.48 1.07
N ILE A 4 17.26 4.26 0.77
CA ILE A 4 17.33 5.45 -0.06
C ILE A 4 16.95 6.63 0.83
N ILE A 5 17.90 7.53 1.07
CA ILE A 5 17.71 8.69 1.95
C ILE A 5 17.18 9.87 1.13
N GLY A 6 16.05 10.44 1.54
CA GLY A 6 15.53 11.68 0.99
C GLY A 6 16.33 12.90 1.47
N ARG A 7 16.37 13.98 0.67
CA ARG A 7 16.94 15.25 1.12
C ARG A 7 16.03 15.91 2.15
N VAL A 8 16.63 16.63 3.10
CA VAL A 8 15.90 17.49 4.05
C VAL A 8 15.12 18.54 3.25
N ASN A 9 13.87 18.79 3.64
CA ASN A 9 12.94 19.74 3.00
C ASN A 9 12.60 19.42 1.52
N HIS A 10 12.61 18.15 1.13
CA HIS A 10 12.17 17.75 -0.21
C HIS A 10 10.77 17.10 -0.17
N SER A 11 9.74 17.94 -0.29
CA SER A 11 8.31 17.56 -0.26
C SER A 11 7.94 16.47 -1.27
N GLN A 12 8.68 16.34 -2.37
CA GLN A 12 8.40 15.32 -3.39
C GLN A 12 8.75 13.89 -2.93
N THR A 13 9.79 13.70 -2.11
CA THR A 13 10.15 12.36 -1.60
C THR A 13 9.19 11.89 -0.51
N ASN A 14 8.78 12.79 0.39
CA ASN A 14 7.93 12.43 1.52
C ASN A 14 6.43 12.68 1.29
N GLY A 15 6.05 13.35 0.20
CA GLY A 15 4.68 13.82 -0.02
C GLY A 15 3.61 12.72 -0.01
N LYS A 16 3.94 11.49 -0.42
CA LYS A 16 3.01 10.35 -0.30
C LYS A 16 2.76 9.97 1.16
N VAL A 17 3.81 9.93 1.96
CA VAL A 17 3.77 9.61 3.39
C VAL A 17 3.07 10.73 4.16
N GLU A 18 3.39 11.99 3.87
CA GLU A 18 2.72 13.16 4.45
C GLU A 18 1.22 13.18 4.14
N ARG A 19 0.83 12.91 2.89
CA ARG A 19 -0.59 12.81 2.51
C ARG A 19 -1.30 11.65 3.22
N PHE A 20 -0.62 10.52 3.41
CA PHE A 20 -1.17 9.41 4.19
C PHE A 20 -1.39 9.82 5.65
N TYR A 21 -0.39 10.40 6.31
CA TYR A 21 -0.53 10.89 7.69
C TYR A 21 -1.62 11.94 7.84
N GLY A 22 -1.78 12.85 6.88
CA GLY A 22 -2.90 13.79 6.86
C GLY A 22 -4.25 13.09 6.80
N THR A 23 -4.37 12.00 6.02
CA THR A 23 -5.58 11.18 5.95
C THR A 23 -5.86 10.48 7.28
N VAL A 24 -4.83 9.90 7.91
CA VAL A 24 -4.93 9.27 9.22
C VAL A 24 -5.44 10.28 10.25
N ALA A 25 -4.77 11.44 10.37
CA ALA A 25 -5.14 12.48 11.34
C ALA A 25 -6.59 12.96 11.19
N GLN A 26 -7.08 13.09 9.95
CA GLN A 26 -8.46 13.54 9.68
C GLN A 26 -9.53 12.48 9.94
N LYS A 27 -9.18 11.20 9.83
CA LYS A 27 -10.16 10.11 9.79
C LYS A 27 -10.09 9.18 11.00
N LEU A 28 -9.03 9.22 11.79
CA LEU A 28 -8.83 8.32 12.92
C LEU A 28 -10.00 8.31 13.91
N CYS A 29 -10.63 9.47 14.15
CA CYS A 29 -11.80 9.58 15.04
C CYS A 29 -13.06 8.86 14.53
N LEU A 30 -13.08 8.42 13.26
CA LEU A 30 -14.19 7.70 12.65
C LEU A 30 -14.05 6.17 12.76
N PHE A 31 -12.92 5.68 13.28
CA PHE A 31 -12.61 4.25 13.38
C PHE A 31 -12.30 3.87 14.82
N ASN A 32 -12.49 2.60 15.14
CA ASN A 32 -12.23 2.07 16.49
C ASN A 32 -10.74 1.75 16.70
N SER A 33 -9.95 1.66 15.63
CA SER A 33 -8.51 1.40 15.68
C SER A 33 -7.77 1.91 14.44
N ILE A 34 -6.44 2.00 14.56
CA ILE A 34 -5.57 2.32 13.40
C ILE A 34 -5.65 1.21 12.35
N ASP A 35 -5.72 -0.05 12.76
CA ASP A 35 -5.78 -1.19 11.84
C ASP A 35 -7.04 -1.13 10.97
N GLU A 36 -8.19 -0.78 11.56
CA GLU A 36 -9.45 -0.59 10.83
C GLU A 36 -9.34 0.54 9.80
N LEU A 37 -8.70 1.66 10.16
CA LEU A 37 -8.45 2.76 9.23
C LEU A 37 -7.52 2.32 8.08
N VAL A 38 -6.46 1.58 8.39
CA VAL A 38 -5.51 1.07 7.40
C VAL A 38 -6.19 0.10 6.44
N GLN A 39 -7.01 -0.81 6.96
CA GLN A 39 -7.79 -1.73 6.15
C GLN A 39 -8.75 -0.96 5.23
N TRP A 40 -9.52 -0.02 5.78
CA TRP A 40 -10.39 0.83 4.97
C TRP A 40 -9.63 1.58 3.88
N HIS A 41 -8.46 2.15 4.19
CA HIS A 41 -7.65 2.90 3.25
C HIS A 41 -7.13 2.05 2.08
N ASN A 42 -6.74 0.81 2.36
CA ASN A 42 -6.09 -0.09 1.40
C ASN A 42 -7.07 -0.96 0.61
N GLU A 43 -8.15 -1.40 1.24
CA GLU A 43 -9.03 -2.45 0.70
C GLU A 43 -10.42 -1.96 0.30
N ILE A 44 -10.91 -0.87 0.91
CA ILE A 44 -12.29 -0.39 0.73
C ILE A 44 -12.32 0.91 -0.08
N LYS A 45 -11.48 1.88 0.27
CA LYS A 45 -11.48 3.22 -0.32
C LYS A 45 -10.89 3.21 -1.73
N PRO A 46 -11.65 3.54 -2.79
CA PRO A 46 -11.07 3.83 -4.09
C PRO A 46 -10.34 5.18 -4.08
N HIS A 47 -9.31 5.33 -4.91
CA HIS A 47 -8.52 6.56 -4.98
C HIS A 47 -8.56 7.17 -6.38
N MET A 48 -8.85 8.47 -6.45
CA MET A 48 -8.99 9.20 -7.72
C MET A 48 -7.74 9.19 -8.60
N SER A 49 -6.56 9.05 -8.00
CA SER A 49 -5.29 8.93 -8.73
C SER A 49 -5.00 7.52 -9.28
N LEU A 50 -5.92 6.57 -9.10
CA LEU A 50 -5.87 5.19 -9.60
C LEU A 50 -6.93 4.97 -10.68
N ASN A 51 -7.17 3.72 -11.09
CA ASN A 51 -8.23 3.40 -12.04
C ASN A 51 -9.62 3.59 -11.39
N MET A 52 -10.23 4.76 -11.60
CA MET A 52 -11.53 5.09 -11.02
C MET A 52 -12.69 4.37 -11.69
N ASP A 53 -12.57 4.02 -12.97
CA ASP A 53 -13.60 3.27 -13.70
C ASP A 53 -13.82 1.88 -13.08
N GLU A 54 -12.75 1.31 -12.52
CA GLU A 54 -12.78 0.02 -11.80
C GLU A 54 -12.86 0.17 -10.27
N LEU A 55 -13.03 1.39 -9.76
CA LEU A 55 -12.98 1.71 -8.33
C LEU A 55 -11.74 1.08 -7.65
N GLU A 56 -10.58 1.27 -8.28
CA GLU A 56 -9.34 0.62 -7.87
C GLU A 56 -8.88 1.13 -6.49
N THR A 57 -8.63 0.17 -5.61
CA THR A 57 -8.11 0.40 -4.26
C THR A 57 -6.58 0.27 -4.26
N PRO A 58 -5.86 0.82 -3.26
CA PRO A 58 -4.41 0.72 -3.20
C PRO A 58 -3.91 -0.71 -3.19
N ALA A 59 -4.61 -1.64 -2.53
CA ALA A 59 -4.26 -3.06 -2.54
C ALA A 59 -4.34 -3.66 -3.96
N LYS A 60 -5.41 -3.37 -4.71
CA LYS A 60 -5.55 -3.80 -6.11
C LYS A 60 -4.45 -3.20 -6.99
N ALA A 61 -4.19 -1.91 -6.86
CA ALA A 61 -3.14 -1.23 -7.61
C ALA A 61 -1.74 -1.77 -7.28
N PHE A 62 -1.49 -2.13 -6.02
CA PHE A 62 -0.24 -2.76 -5.61
C PHE A 62 -0.06 -4.09 -6.33
N LEU A 63 -1.07 -4.97 -6.28
CA LEU A 63 -1.02 -6.28 -6.95
C LEU A 63 -0.84 -6.14 -8.46
N ARG A 64 -1.61 -5.24 -9.11
CA ARG A 64 -1.50 -4.99 -10.56
C ARG A 64 -0.12 -4.46 -10.97
N LYS A 65 0.53 -3.67 -10.11
CA LYS A 65 1.86 -3.08 -10.36
C LYS A 65 3.01 -3.96 -9.90
N LEU A 66 2.75 -5.15 -9.37
CA LEU A 66 3.82 -6.08 -9.02
C LEU A 66 4.58 -6.52 -10.28
N PRO A 67 5.91 -6.42 -10.29
CA PRO A 67 6.68 -6.88 -11.44
C PRO A 67 6.70 -8.42 -11.49
N PRO A 68 6.75 -9.04 -12.68
CA PRO A 68 6.65 -10.50 -12.85
C PRO A 68 7.65 -11.29 -12.01
N GLU A 69 8.87 -10.78 -11.84
CA GLU A 69 9.93 -11.42 -11.04
C GLU A 69 9.50 -11.57 -9.57
N ARG A 70 8.75 -10.59 -9.04
CA ARG A 70 8.22 -10.65 -7.68
C ARG A 70 7.06 -11.62 -7.55
N ILE A 71 6.22 -11.72 -8.58
CA ILE A 71 5.13 -12.69 -8.62
C ILE A 71 5.71 -14.10 -8.58
N ILE A 72 6.66 -14.41 -9.47
CA ILE A 72 7.35 -15.72 -9.54
C ILE A 72 8.01 -16.05 -8.20
N TYR A 73 8.73 -15.08 -7.61
CA TYR A 73 9.37 -15.27 -6.31
C TYR A 73 8.37 -15.62 -5.20
N TYR A 74 7.24 -14.91 -5.11
CA TYR A 74 6.22 -15.23 -4.11
C TYR A 74 5.57 -16.59 -4.35
N SER A 75 5.26 -16.93 -5.60
CA SER A 75 4.71 -18.24 -5.96
C SER A 75 5.65 -19.38 -5.58
N GLN A 76 6.94 -19.26 -5.91
CA GLN A 76 7.95 -20.26 -5.51
C GLN A 76 8.04 -20.38 -3.98
N LYS A 77 8.08 -19.25 -3.27
CA LYS A 77 8.14 -19.26 -1.81
C LYS A 77 6.91 -19.94 -1.20
N TRP A 78 5.71 -19.66 -1.69
CA TRP A 78 4.47 -20.28 -1.19
C TRP A 78 4.48 -21.79 -1.42
N LEU A 79 4.77 -22.24 -2.65
CA LEU A 79 4.88 -23.66 -2.98
C LEU A 79 5.90 -24.38 -2.09
N LEU A 80 7.08 -23.77 -1.88
CA LEU A 80 8.12 -24.36 -1.01
C LEU A 80 7.75 -24.36 0.46
N THR A 81 6.89 -23.44 0.91
CA THR A 81 6.42 -23.40 2.30
C THR A 81 5.38 -24.49 2.54
N GLU A 82 4.47 -24.72 1.59
CA GLU A 82 3.45 -25.78 1.67
C GLU A 82 4.03 -27.19 1.56
N VAL A 83 5.14 -27.37 0.83
CA VAL A 83 5.80 -28.68 0.65
C VAL A 83 6.72 -29.04 1.84
N ASN A 84 7.09 -28.08 2.68
CA ASN A 84 7.89 -28.30 3.90
C ASN A 84 7.04 -28.35 5.19
N VAL A 85 5.74 -28.58 5.07
CA VAL A 85 4.81 -28.88 6.18
C VAL A 85 4.42 -30.36 6.14
#